data_AF-A0A420FK31-F1
#
_entry.id   AF-A0A420FK31-F1
#
_cell.length_a   1.000
_cell.length_b   1.000
_cell.length_c   1.000
_cell.angle_alpha   90.00
_cell.angle_beta   90.00
_cell.angle_gamma   90.00
#
_symmetry.space_group_name_H-M   'P 1'
#
loop_
_entity.id
_entity.type
_entity.pdbx_description
1 polymer ?
#
loop_
_entity_poly.entity_id
_entity_poly.type
_entity_poly.pdbx_seq_one_letter_code
_entity_poly.pdbx_strand_id
1 'polypeptide(L)'
;MIYSTLITALFTFHISCSKDYLDQVPDDRLSLEEVFNRRDLSEKWLANTYSYIRDEAHRTNDTPWDVLSDDNDVSQRNNPFRVNLGNWNASSNYWNFWEHYYKGIRTATTFINNIEGNKQILEDREGQNFIKRRKAEARFLRAFFYAELLKQYGPVILLGDQEIDPDLPLTDPAMQIPRSSYDECVDYIVSELNQAETDLDIEHYYSGDNVLENDMGRASKVLCRAIKSKLLLYAASPLFNGNPDFNGVLNKDGKALFNPTSDNNKWKKAAEAAKVIIDYAESSGKLGLYKKTKGDGSVDGFLSYRDVFLDSWNIEWILARNSNNLGSYQRSCTPRLASGYASMGPTQQLVDTYRMANGESPITGYASDGSPKINTTSGYTESGFSTFTPPGATRSKSTFNMYINREPRFYAAITYSGSDWINTTSSLGVREVQLYYSGESGKGGSHDYSETGYLFRKNISPTYHPTQNNVARSLVMMRYAEILLNYVEALNEYNPGHADILKYLNQIRLRGGIPPLSTGLNQAEMRQQIRIERRIELTMEHLRYFDTRRWKIAEQTDGGPFYGMNVEAGTSNTDMAFFKRTKFETRVFRKSFYLFPIPQTEIQRNINLVQNPGW
;
A
#
# COMPACT_ATOMS: atom_id res chain seq x y z
N MET A 1 -94.46 -28.27 -4.93
CA MET A 1 -93.92 -27.06 -5.61
C MET A 1 -92.94 -26.42 -4.63
N ILE A 2 -91.66 -26.13 -4.96
CA ILE A 2 -91.12 -25.30 -6.08
C ILE A 2 -91.45 -23.82 -5.81
N TYR A 3 -90.50 -22.86 -5.64
CA TYR A 3 -89.03 -22.91 -5.51
C TYR A 3 -88.47 -21.54 -4.99
N SER A 4 -87.15 -21.45 -4.72
CA SER A 4 -86.25 -20.27 -4.89
C SER A 4 -85.98 -19.21 -3.79
N THR A 5 -84.71 -18.72 -3.84
CA THR A 5 -84.08 -17.49 -3.25
C THR A 5 -83.82 -17.48 -1.72
N LEU A 6 -82.61 -17.38 -1.12
CA LEU A 6 -81.26 -16.79 -1.39
C LEU A 6 -81.12 -15.27 -1.07
N ILE A 7 -80.09 -14.76 -0.37
CA ILE A 7 -78.93 -15.40 0.32
C ILE A 7 -79.02 -15.20 1.87
N THR A 8 -78.11 -14.69 2.73
CA THR A 8 -76.76 -14.04 2.64
C THR A 8 -75.93 -14.27 3.94
N ALA A 9 -74.73 -13.67 4.04
CA ALA A 9 -73.70 -13.75 5.09
C ALA A 9 -74.07 -13.09 6.46
N LEU A 10 -73.32 -13.23 7.58
CA LEU A 10 -71.94 -13.73 7.78
C LEU A 10 -71.83 -14.91 8.77
N PHE A 11 -70.81 -15.76 8.54
CA PHE A 11 -70.25 -16.68 9.53
C PHE A 11 -68.78 -16.32 9.79
N THR A 12 -68.32 -16.40 11.04
CA THR A 12 -66.94 -16.08 11.44
C THR A 12 -66.00 -17.25 11.18
N PHE A 13 -64.96 -17.03 10.37
CA PHE A 13 -63.83 -17.94 10.23
C PHE A 13 -62.57 -17.32 10.86
N HIS A 14 -62.18 -17.84 12.03
CA HIS A 14 -60.85 -17.60 12.59
C HIS A 14 -59.83 -18.49 11.86
N ILE A 15 -59.25 -17.98 10.78
CA ILE A 15 -58.06 -18.61 10.18
C ILE A 15 -56.88 -18.28 11.09
N SER A 16 -56.38 -19.29 11.82
CA SER A 16 -55.09 -19.19 12.48
C SER A 16 -54.01 -19.08 11.40
N CYS A 17 -53.17 -18.05 11.45
CA CYS A 17 -51.93 -18.06 10.68
C CYS A 17 -51.09 -19.26 11.13
N SER A 18 -50.64 -20.07 10.18
CA SER A 18 -49.52 -20.98 10.39
C SER A 18 -48.26 -20.16 10.69
N LYS A 19 -47.41 -20.63 11.61
CA LYS A 19 -46.16 -19.93 11.95
C LYS A 19 -45.13 -20.02 10.81
N ASP A 20 -45.26 -21.07 10.02
CA ASP A 20 -44.31 -21.55 9.02
C ASP A 20 -44.23 -20.63 7.77
N TYR A 21 -45.10 -19.62 7.65
CA TYR A 21 -45.05 -18.64 6.54
C TYR A 21 -43.85 -17.69 6.62
N LEU A 22 -43.25 -17.51 7.80
CA LEU A 22 -42.06 -16.67 7.99
C LEU A 22 -40.74 -17.45 7.99
N ASP A 23 -40.79 -18.79 8.14
CA ASP A 23 -39.62 -19.67 8.13
C ASP A 23 -39.28 -20.21 6.72
N GLN A 24 -39.69 -19.49 5.68
CA GLN A 24 -39.30 -19.72 4.29
C GLN A 24 -37.84 -19.28 4.08
N VAL A 25 -36.90 -20.16 4.39
CA VAL A 25 -35.53 -20.07 3.83
C VAL A 25 -35.63 -20.17 2.31
N PRO A 26 -35.05 -19.24 1.53
CA PRO A 26 -35.13 -19.30 0.07
C PRO A 26 -34.50 -20.57 -0.53
N ASP A 27 -35.27 -21.28 -1.36
CA ASP A 27 -34.85 -22.49 -2.10
C ASP A 27 -33.71 -22.25 -3.13
N ASP A 28 -33.29 -20.99 -3.33
CA ASP A 28 -32.17 -20.62 -4.23
C ASP A 28 -30.79 -20.59 -3.53
N ARG A 29 -30.74 -20.87 -2.21
CA ARG A 29 -29.50 -20.88 -1.44
C ARG A 29 -28.71 -22.18 -1.62
N LEU A 30 -27.66 -22.11 -2.45
CA LEU A 30 -26.60 -23.11 -2.51
C LEU A 30 -26.10 -23.47 -1.09
N SER A 31 -26.20 -24.73 -0.73
CA SER A 31 -25.68 -25.24 0.55
C SER A 31 -24.15 -25.29 0.55
N LEU A 32 -23.55 -25.32 1.76
CA LEU A 32 -22.11 -25.47 1.91
C LEU A 32 -21.62 -26.79 1.28
N GLU A 33 -22.41 -27.87 1.40
CA GLU A 33 -22.09 -29.15 0.78
C GLU A 33 -22.09 -29.07 -0.76
N GLU A 34 -23.03 -28.36 -1.40
CA GLU A 34 -23.03 -28.21 -2.85
C GLU A 34 -21.86 -27.37 -3.37
N VAL A 35 -21.50 -26.30 -2.65
CA VAL A 35 -20.33 -25.45 -2.99
C VAL A 35 -19.04 -26.27 -2.94
N PHE A 36 -18.88 -27.09 -1.91
CA PHE A 36 -17.66 -27.86 -1.68
C PHE A 36 -17.63 -29.25 -2.33
N ASN A 37 -18.72 -29.76 -2.90
CA ASN A 37 -18.67 -30.93 -3.80
C ASN A 37 -18.38 -30.56 -5.27
N ARG A 38 -18.49 -29.29 -5.68
CA ARG A 38 -18.33 -28.83 -7.08
C ARG A 38 -17.05 -28.03 -7.29
N ARG A 39 -16.32 -28.32 -8.37
CA ARG A 39 -15.07 -27.63 -8.74
C ARG A 39 -15.30 -26.16 -9.06
N ASP A 40 -16.36 -25.84 -9.81
CA ASP A 40 -16.63 -24.47 -10.25
C ASP A 40 -17.10 -23.55 -9.10
N LEU A 41 -17.86 -24.08 -8.14
CA LEU A 41 -18.31 -23.33 -6.97
C LEU A 41 -17.18 -23.15 -5.95
N SER A 42 -16.35 -24.17 -5.75
CA SER A 42 -15.16 -24.07 -4.90
C SER A 42 -14.13 -23.06 -5.45
N GLU A 43 -13.79 -23.08 -6.74
CA GLU A 43 -12.88 -22.06 -7.31
C GLU A 43 -13.48 -20.64 -7.20
N LYS A 44 -14.81 -20.47 -7.33
CA LYS A 44 -15.50 -19.18 -7.10
C LYS A 44 -15.40 -18.73 -5.64
N TRP A 45 -15.52 -19.65 -4.68
CA TRP A 45 -15.33 -19.33 -3.26
C TRP A 45 -13.90 -18.85 -2.98
N LEU A 46 -12.89 -19.53 -3.53
CA LEU A 46 -11.49 -19.11 -3.39
C LEU A 46 -11.24 -17.75 -4.07
N ALA A 47 -11.78 -17.51 -5.26
CA ALA A 47 -11.70 -16.22 -5.94
C ALA A 47 -12.39 -15.09 -5.13
N ASN A 48 -13.51 -15.40 -4.46
CA ASN A 48 -14.14 -14.49 -3.50
C ASN A 48 -13.23 -14.24 -2.29
N THR A 49 -12.50 -15.25 -1.79
CA THR A 49 -11.47 -15.05 -0.74
C THR A 49 -10.40 -14.07 -1.20
N TYR A 50 -9.86 -14.20 -2.43
CA TYR A 50 -8.89 -13.25 -3.00
C TYR A 50 -9.44 -11.81 -3.06
N SER A 51 -10.76 -11.62 -3.21
CA SER A 51 -11.38 -10.29 -3.28
C SER A 51 -11.25 -9.47 -1.97
N TYR A 52 -10.94 -10.13 -0.84
CA TYR A 52 -10.67 -9.47 0.44
C TYR A 52 -9.27 -8.87 0.55
N ILE A 53 -8.36 -9.08 -0.40
CA ILE A 53 -7.23 -8.15 -0.57
C ILE A 53 -7.85 -6.76 -0.84
N ARG A 54 -7.35 -5.66 -0.24
CA ARG A 54 -7.89 -4.30 -0.49
C ARG A 54 -7.39 -3.74 -1.83
N ASP A 55 -8.09 -2.75 -2.40
CA ASP A 55 -7.58 -2.02 -3.56
C ASP A 55 -6.76 -0.82 -3.11
N GLU A 56 -5.51 -0.79 -3.54
CA GLU A 56 -4.53 0.27 -3.25
C GLU A 56 -4.47 1.34 -4.35
N ALA A 57 -5.26 1.23 -5.42
CA ALA A 57 -5.36 2.28 -6.43
C ALA A 57 -6.20 3.48 -5.94
N HIS A 58 -7.30 3.29 -5.19
CA HIS A 58 -8.20 4.39 -4.81
C HIS A 58 -7.78 5.11 -3.51
N ARG A 59 -6.65 5.81 -3.58
CA ARG A 59 -5.89 6.35 -2.43
C ARG A 59 -6.59 7.40 -1.58
N THR A 60 -7.68 7.99 -2.05
CA THR A 60 -8.40 9.07 -1.37
C THR A 60 -9.64 8.60 -0.60
N ASN A 61 -10.01 7.32 -0.72
CA ASN A 61 -11.23 6.77 -0.11
C ASN A 61 -11.04 5.35 0.43
N ASP A 62 -10.50 4.42 -0.36
CA ASP A 62 -10.43 3.00 0.02
C ASP A 62 -9.25 2.66 0.92
N THR A 63 -8.03 3.04 0.49
CA THR A 63 -6.79 2.64 1.16
C THR A 63 -5.84 3.85 1.20
N PRO A 64 -5.70 4.52 2.36
CA PRO A 64 -5.31 5.94 2.39
C PRO A 64 -3.82 6.19 2.65
N TRP A 65 -2.97 5.17 2.64
CA TRP A 65 -1.68 5.22 3.32
C TRP A 65 -0.76 6.31 2.77
N ASP A 66 -0.69 6.51 1.45
CA ASP A 66 0.08 7.62 0.88
C ASP A 66 -0.43 9.01 1.33
N VAL A 67 -1.74 9.28 1.31
CA VAL A 67 -2.32 10.62 1.66
C VAL A 67 -2.31 10.93 3.16
N LEU A 68 -2.04 9.92 4.00
CA LEU A 68 -1.82 10.06 5.45
C LEU A 68 -0.33 10.14 5.83
N SER A 69 0.57 10.11 4.84
CA SER A 69 2.02 10.19 5.04
C SER A 69 2.57 11.58 4.76
N ASP A 70 3.80 11.85 5.18
CA ASP A 70 4.49 13.11 4.92
C ASP A 70 4.94 13.31 3.46
N ASP A 71 4.66 12.35 2.56
CA ASP A 71 5.00 12.42 1.14
C ASP A 71 3.96 13.15 0.27
N ASN A 72 2.68 13.13 0.66
CA ASN A 72 1.56 13.51 -0.20
C ASN A 72 0.56 14.42 0.51
N ASP A 73 -0.09 15.29 -0.27
CA ASP A 73 -1.28 16.03 0.11
C ASP A 73 -2.41 15.80 -0.91
N VAL A 74 -3.66 15.99 -0.48
CA VAL A 74 -4.80 15.91 -1.38
C VAL A 74 -5.81 17.05 -1.18
N SER A 75 -6.15 17.72 -2.27
CA SER A 75 -7.10 18.85 -2.28
C SER A 75 -8.52 18.48 -1.82
N GLN A 76 -8.90 17.20 -1.93
CA GLN A 76 -10.18 16.70 -1.43
C GLN A 76 -10.21 16.65 0.11
N ARG A 77 -10.97 17.57 0.73
CA ARG A 77 -11.11 17.77 2.19
C ARG A 77 -11.95 16.71 2.91
N ASN A 78 -11.73 15.44 2.57
CA ASN A 78 -12.41 14.26 3.08
C ASN A 78 -11.71 13.71 4.34
N ASN A 79 -11.94 12.43 4.67
CA ASN A 79 -11.36 11.78 5.85
C ASN A 79 -9.82 11.89 5.96
N PRO A 80 -9.01 11.80 4.89
CA PRO A 80 -7.55 12.00 4.99
C PRO A 80 -7.15 13.35 5.58
N PHE A 81 -7.75 14.44 5.08
CA PHE A 81 -7.53 15.79 5.57
C PHE A 81 -7.91 15.93 7.06
N ARG A 82 -9.05 15.35 7.47
CA ARG A 82 -9.47 15.36 8.88
C ARG A 82 -8.48 14.63 9.79
N VAL A 83 -7.92 13.51 9.32
CA VAL A 83 -6.92 12.72 10.03
C VAL A 83 -5.58 13.47 10.13
N ASN A 84 -5.14 14.10 9.03
CA ASN A 84 -3.94 14.94 8.99
C ASN A 84 -4.04 16.14 9.95
N LEU A 85 -5.22 16.72 10.14
CA LEU A 85 -5.49 17.75 11.15
C LEU A 85 -5.76 17.20 12.58
N GLY A 86 -5.68 15.88 12.80
CA GLY A 86 -5.91 15.25 14.10
C GLY A 86 -7.37 15.29 14.59
N ASN A 87 -8.33 15.48 13.68
CA ASN A 87 -9.77 15.52 13.92
C ASN A 87 -10.41 14.13 13.68
N TRP A 88 -10.03 13.16 14.50
CA TRP A 88 -10.57 11.79 14.49
C TRP A 88 -10.41 11.09 15.86
N ASN A 89 -11.17 10.02 16.08
CA ASN A 89 -11.26 9.24 17.32
C ASN A 89 -11.74 7.80 17.02
N ALA A 90 -11.82 6.92 18.03
CA ALA A 90 -12.28 5.54 17.88
C ALA A 90 -13.69 5.38 17.27
N SER A 91 -14.56 6.36 17.49
CA SER A 91 -15.92 6.41 16.93
C SER A 91 -16.00 6.96 15.50
N SER A 92 -14.88 7.44 14.93
CA SER A 92 -14.86 7.98 13.55
C SER A 92 -15.01 6.89 12.49
N ASN A 93 -14.68 5.63 12.83
CA ASN A 93 -14.83 4.45 11.99
C ASN A 93 -14.16 4.53 10.59
N TYR A 94 -13.15 5.39 10.44
CA TYR A 94 -12.43 5.57 9.18
C TYR A 94 -11.57 4.34 8.89
N TRP A 95 -11.76 3.73 7.71
CA TRP A 95 -11.06 2.53 7.26
C TRP A 95 -11.11 1.38 8.28
N ASN A 96 -12.34 0.96 8.63
CA ASN A 96 -12.63 -0.27 9.37
C ASN A 96 -12.22 -1.51 8.55
N PHE A 97 -10.92 -1.78 8.53
CA PHE A 97 -10.35 -2.98 7.93
C PHE A 97 -10.42 -4.19 8.88
N TRP A 98 -10.69 -3.96 10.17
CA TRP A 98 -10.98 -5.01 11.16
C TRP A 98 -12.11 -5.91 10.67
N GLU A 99 -13.32 -5.35 10.46
CA GLU A 99 -14.48 -6.11 9.97
C GLU A 99 -14.23 -6.75 8.59
N HIS A 100 -13.59 -6.01 7.68
CA HIS A 100 -13.29 -6.47 6.33
C HIS A 100 -12.37 -7.70 6.32
N TYR A 101 -11.24 -7.64 7.04
CA TYR A 101 -10.28 -8.75 7.05
C TYR A 101 -10.75 -9.92 7.91
N TYR A 102 -11.50 -9.71 9.00
CA TYR A 102 -12.10 -10.85 9.73
C TYR A 102 -13.15 -11.61 8.91
N LYS A 103 -13.91 -10.93 8.03
CA LYS A 103 -14.75 -11.61 7.03
C LYS A 103 -13.92 -12.45 6.06
N GLY A 104 -12.83 -11.89 5.52
CA GLY A 104 -11.90 -12.63 4.65
C GLY A 104 -11.22 -13.82 5.34
N ILE A 105 -10.83 -13.68 6.60
CA ILE A 105 -10.30 -14.74 7.45
C ILE A 105 -11.32 -15.87 7.61
N ARG A 106 -12.60 -15.56 7.89
CA ARG A 106 -13.65 -16.57 7.98
C ARG A 106 -13.86 -17.27 6.62
N THR A 107 -13.97 -16.52 5.53
CA THR A 107 -14.12 -17.10 4.17
C THR A 107 -12.95 -18.04 3.82
N ALA A 108 -11.72 -17.67 4.22
CA ALA A 108 -10.54 -18.53 4.06
C ALA A 108 -10.60 -19.78 4.95
N THR A 109 -10.91 -19.66 6.25
CA THR A 109 -11.02 -20.80 7.17
C THR A 109 -12.08 -21.81 6.71
N THR A 110 -13.28 -21.35 6.35
CA THR A 110 -14.33 -22.25 5.83
C THR A 110 -13.87 -22.99 4.56
N PHE A 111 -13.09 -22.34 3.68
CA PHE A 111 -12.49 -23.03 2.52
C PHE A 111 -11.48 -24.10 2.94
N ILE A 112 -10.54 -23.76 3.85
CA ILE A 112 -9.51 -24.66 4.38
C ILE A 112 -10.15 -25.91 5.02
N ASN A 113 -11.26 -25.74 5.73
CA ASN A 113 -11.95 -26.80 6.45
C ASN A 113 -12.77 -27.73 5.52
N ASN A 114 -13.28 -27.25 4.39
CA ASN A 114 -14.23 -28.02 3.56
C ASN A 114 -13.65 -28.55 2.22
N ILE A 115 -12.61 -27.91 1.65
CA ILE A 115 -12.14 -28.24 0.28
C ILE A 115 -11.64 -29.68 0.08
N GLU A 116 -11.16 -30.35 1.14
CA GLU A 116 -10.69 -31.74 1.08
C GLU A 116 -11.81 -32.76 0.78
N GLY A 117 -13.08 -32.38 0.98
CA GLY A 117 -14.23 -33.22 0.66
C GLY A 117 -14.69 -33.17 -0.80
N ASN A 118 -14.02 -32.41 -1.68
CA ASN A 118 -14.55 -32.10 -3.02
C ASN A 118 -14.49 -33.28 -4.00
N LYS A 119 -15.58 -34.06 -4.02
CA LYS A 119 -15.74 -35.27 -4.85
C LYS A 119 -15.44 -35.01 -6.34
N GLN A 120 -15.97 -33.93 -6.92
CA GLN A 120 -15.74 -33.63 -8.35
C GLN A 120 -14.28 -33.27 -8.66
N ILE A 121 -13.54 -32.68 -7.72
CA ILE A 121 -12.09 -32.48 -7.90
C ILE A 121 -11.35 -33.81 -7.70
N LEU A 122 -11.76 -34.65 -6.74
CA LEU A 122 -11.12 -35.95 -6.47
C LEU A 122 -11.30 -37.01 -7.59
N GLU A 123 -12.24 -36.80 -8.52
CA GLU A 123 -12.36 -37.58 -9.76
C GLU A 123 -11.22 -37.30 -10.76
N ASP A 124 -10.56 -36.14 -10.67
CA ASP A 124 -9.38 -35.78 -11.47
C ASP A 124 -8.13 -36.49 -10.91
N ARG A 125 -7.29 -37.05 -11.79
CA ARG A 125 -6.03 -37.70 -11.42
C ARG A 125 -5.12 -36.80 -10.59
N GLU A 126 -5.07 -35.51 -10.92
CA GLU A 126 -4.28 -34.51 -10.18
C GLU A 126 -5.12 -33.75 -9.14
N GLY A 127 -6.36 -34.20 -8.91
CA GLY A 127 -7.34 -33.60 -8.02
C GLY A 127 -6.83 -33.35 -6.60
N GLN A 128 -6.16 -34.33 -6.00
CA GLN A 128 -5.64 -34.17 -4.63
C GLN A 128 -4.43 -33.21 -4.56
N ASN A 129 -3.65 -33.09 -5.64
CA ASN A 129 -2.59 -32.07 -5.75
C ASN A 129 -3.19 -30.68 -6.05
N PHE A 130 -4.34 -30.60 -6.72
CA PHE A 130 -5.10 -29.37 -6.92
C PHE A 130 -5.71 -28.88 -5.59
N ILE A 131 -6.40 -29.76 -4.83
CA ILE A 131 -6.96 -29.47 -3.50
C ILE A 131 -5.89 -28.92 -2.56
N LYS A 132 -4.71 -29.56 -2.48
CA LYS A 132 -3.58 -29.08 -1.67
C LYS A 132 -3.15 -27.66 -2.02
N ARG A 133 -2.90 -27.37 -3.31
CA ARG A 133 -2.56 -26.01 -3.77
C ARG A 133 -3.64 -25.01 -3.38
N ARG A 134 -4.92 -25.31 -3.64
CA ARG A 134 -6.02 -24.39 -3.32
C ARG A 134 -6.19 -24.17 -1.80
N LYS A 135 -6.01 -25.21 -0.98
CA LYS A 135 -6.00 -25.10 0.49
C LYS A 135 -4.83 -24.26 0.99
N ALA A 136 -3.66 -24.36 0.36
CA ALA A 136 -2.50 -23.52 0.64
C ALA A 136 -2.68 -22.06 0.19
N GLU A 137 -3.35 -21.80 -0.95
CA GLU A 137 -3.75 -20.45 -1.37
C GLU A 137 -4.67 -19.79 -0.33
N ALA A 138 -5.68 -20.52 0.17
CA ALA A 138 -6.54 -20.02 1.24
C ALA A 138 -5.79 -19.78 2.56
N ARG A 139 -4.84 -20.65 2.93
CA ARG A 139 -3.99 -20.45 4.13
C ARG A 139 -3.09 -19.22 3.99
N PHE A 140 -2.49 -19.00 2.82
CA PHE A 140 -1.76 -17.76 2.51
C PHE A 140 -2.67 -16.53 2.67
N LEU A 141 -3.88 -16.55 2.09
CA LEU A 141 -4.81 -15.42 2.18
C LEU A 141 -5.20 -15.10 3.62
N ARG A 142 -5.50 -16.11 4.43
CA ARG A 142 -5.76 -15.94 5.87
C ARG A 142 -4.56 -15.27 6.57
N ALA A 143 -3.34 -15.74 6.31
CA ALA A 143 -2.12 -15.17 6.87
C ALA A 143 -1.86 -13.72 6.41
N PHE A 144 -2.14 -13.42 5.13
CA PHE A 144 -2.06 -12.07 4.58
C PHE A 144 -3.06 -11.11 5.25
N PHE A 145 -4.31 -11.53 5.45
CA PHE A 145 -5.32 -10.71 6.16
C PHE A 145 -4.93 -10.43 7.60
N TYR A 146 -4.37 -11.42 8.32
CA TYR A 146 -3.80 -11.18 9.65
C TYR A 146 -2.59 -10.24 9.63
N ALA A 147 -1.72 -10.31 8.61
CA ALA A 147 -0.60 -9.37 8.46
C ALA A 147 -1.08 -7.93 8.23
N GLU A 148 -2.11 -7.74 7.41
CA GLU A 148 -2.72 -6.43 7.16
C GLU A 148 -3.42 -5.85 8.39
N LEU A 149 -4.12 -6.69 9.17
CA LEU A 149 -4.66 -6.31 10.48
C LEU A 149 -3.54 -5.88 11.45
N LEU A 150 -2.50 -6.70 11.60
CA LEU A 150 -1.37 -6.47 12.49
C LEU A 150 -0.60 -5.18 12.13
N LYS A 151 -0.51 -4.87 10.83
CA LYS A 151 0.09 -3.66 10.28
C LYS A 151 -0.66 -2.37 10.67
N GLN A 152 -1.98 -2.42 10.81
CA GLN A 152 -2.82 -1.24 11.10
C GLN A 152 -3.17 -1.10 12.59
N TYR A 153 -3.56 -2.20 13.25
CA TYR A 153 -4.10 -2.21 14.61
C TYR A 153 -3.13 -2.77 15.66
N GLY A 154 -1.97 -3.29 15.26
CA GLY A 154 -1.09 -4.02 16.15
C GLY A 154 -1.72 -5.37 16.57
N PRO A 155 -1.53 -5.83 17.82
CA PRO A 155 -1.97 -7.16 18.27
C PRO A 155 -3.46 -7.42 18.05
N VAL A 156 -3.86 -8.62 17.62
CA VAL A 156 -5.25 -8.95 17.25
C VAL A 156 -5.72 -10.31 17.79
N ILE A 157 -7.03 -10.61 17.68
CA ILE A 157 -7.58 -11.94 18.01
C ILE A 157 -7.11 -12.96 16.96
N LEU A 158 -6.57 -14.10 17.38
CA LEU A 158 -6.22 -15.21 16.47
C LEU A 158 -7.24 -16.34 16.61
N LEU A 159 -7.89 -16.70 15.50
CA LEU A 159 -8.92 -17.77 15.46
C LEU A 159 -8.39 -19.13 14.99
N GLY A 160 -7.23 -19.16 14.30
CA GLY A 160 -6.73 -20.40 13.69
C GLY A 160 -7.71 -20.99 12.68
N ASP A 161 -7.93 -22.30 12.76
CA ASP A 161 -8.92 -23.05 11.98
C ASP A 161 -10.33 -23.09 12.61
N GLN A 162 -10.57 -22.37 13.71
CA GLN A 162 -11.87 -22.32 14.38
C GLN A 162 -12.90 -21.55 13.54
N GLU A 163 -14.10 -22.12 13.40
CA GLU A 163 -15.27 -21.42 12.88
C GLU A 163 -16.21 -21.07 14.04
N ILE A 164 -16.54 -19.78 14.14
CA ILE A 164 -17.53 -19.26 15.07
C ILE A 164 -18.89 -19.29 14.35
N ASP A 165 -19.87 -19.92 14.98
CA ASP A 165 -21.26 -19.96 14.54
C ASP A 165 -21.86 -18.53 14.61
N PRO A 166 -22.44 -18.01 13.51
CA PRO A 166 -22.91 -16.63 13.42
C PRO A 166 -24.13 -16.34 14.31
N ASP A 167 -24.85 -17.36 14.75
CA ASP A 167 -26.08 -17.23 15.54
C ASP A 167 -25.81 -17.35 17.07
N LEU A 168 -24.54 -17.47 17.47
CA LEU A 168 -24.13 -17.44 18.89
C LEU A 168 -24.50 -16.09 19.54
N PRO A 169 -25.05 -16.11 20.77
CA PRO A 169 -25.34 -14.88 21.49
C PRO A 169 -24.04 -14.15 21.83
N LEU A 170 -24.06 -12.81 21.81
CA LEU A 170 -22.86 -12.01 22.14
C LEU A 170 -22.27 -12.32 23.52
N THR A 171 -23.05 -12.87 24.45
CA THR A 171 -22.59 -13.28 25.79
C THR A 171 -21.84 -14.62 25.81
N ASP A 172 -21.76 -15.36 24.70
CA ASP A 172 -21.06 -16.64 24.65
C ASP A 172 -19.53 -16.46 24.78
N PRO A 173 -18.80 -17.29 25.56
CA PRO A 173 -17.35 -17.21 25.67
C PRO A 173 -16.60 -17.25 24.32
N ALA A 174 -17.11 -17.94 23.30
CA ALA A 174 -16.52 -17.97 21.96
C ALA A 174 -16.62 -16.63 21.21
N MET A 175 -17.54 -15.74 21.61
CA MET A 175 -17.64 -14.36 21.12
C MET A 175 -16.74 -13.39 21.90
N GLN A 176 -16.13 -13.85 23.00
CA GLN A 176 -15.44 -13.03 24.01
C GLN A 176 -13.93 -13.31 24.07
N ILE A 177 -13.30 -13.53 22.90
CA ILE A 177 -11.88 -13.89 22.79
C ILE A 177 -11.00 -12.61 22.93
N PRO A 178 -10.01 -12.58 23.84
CA PRO A 178 -9.08 -11.45 23.96
C PRO A 178 -8.07 -11.40 22.80
N ARG A 179 -7.26 -10.33 22.73
CA ARG A 179 -6.19 -10.17 21.73
C ARG A 179 -5.03 -11.13 22.06
N SER A 180 -4.40 -11.74 21.06
CA SER A 180 -3.05 -12.27 21.23
C SER A 180 -2.04 -11.12 21.30
N SER A 181 -0.84 -11.38 21.83
CA SER A 181 0.25 -10.40 21.83
C SER A 181 0.86 -10.22 20.43
N TYR A 182 1.60 -9.13 20.22
CA TYR A 182 2.21 -8.82 18.92
C TYR A 182 3.10 -9.97 18.41
N ASP A 183 3.96 -10.51 19.27
CA ASP A 183 4.92 -11.55 18.88
C ASP A 183 4.21 -12.89 18.61
N GLU A 184 3.12 -13.22 19.32
CA GLU A 184 2.27 -14.37 18.96
C GLU A 184 1.55 -14.19 17.63
N CYS A 185 1.08 -12.98 17.30
CA CYS A 185 0.52 -12.69 15.98
C CYS A 185 1.58 -12.86 14.88
N VAL A 186 2.80 -12.38 15.09
CA VAL A 186 3.93 -12.57 14.16
C VAL A 186 4.23 -14.05 13.97
N ASP A 187 4.46 -14.82 15.04
CA ASP A 187 4.83 -16.23 14.95
C ASP A 187 3.70 -17.10 14.35
N TYR A 188 2.42 -16.78 14.65
CA TYR A 188 1.28 -17.42 13.99
C TYR A 188 1.27 -17.16 12.47
N ILE A 189 1.34 -15.90 12.04
CA ILE A 189 1.35 -15.55 10.60
C ILE A 189 2.56 -16.19 9.90
N VAL A 190 3.74 -16.18 10.53
CA VAL A 190 4.94 -16.84 9.99
C VAL A 190 4.73 -18.36 9.86
N SER A 191 4.11 -19.02 10.83
CA SER A 191 3.84 -20.46 10.74
C SER A 191 2.80 -20.81 9.67
N GLU A 192 1.78 -19.97 9.47
CA GLU A 192 0.79 -20.13 8.40
C GLU A 192 1.40 -19.90 7.01
N LEU A 193 2.26 -18.89 6.84
CA LEU A 193 2.98 -18.65 5.59
C LEU A 193 3.96 -19.79 5.28
N ASN A 194 4.64 -20.35 6.28
CA ASN A 194 5.52 -21.52 6.10
C ASN A 194 4.72 -22.76 5.65
N GLN A 195 3.53 -22.98 6.22
CA GLN A 195 2.63 -24.08 5.83
C GLN A 195 2.01 -23.87 4.45
N ALA A 196 1.75 -22.63 4.03
CA ALA A 196 1.33 -22.37 2.65
C ALA A 196 2.49 -22.62 1.66
N GLU A 197 3.73 -22.30 2.06
CA GLU A 197 4.93 -22.47 1.23
C GLU A 197 5.26 -23.95 0.90
N THR A 198 4.70 -24.95 1.57
CA THR A 198 4.97 -26.37 1.23
C THR A 198 4.34 -26.77 -0.09
N ASP A 199 3.04 -26.48 -0.28
CA ASP A 199 2.23 -27.05 -1.36
C ASP A 199 1.90 -26.07 -2.51
N LEU A 200 2.21 -24.78 -2.39
CA LEU A 200 2.07 -23.79 -3.49
C LEU A 200 3.10 -23.99 -4.61
N ASP A 201 2.83 -23.43 -5.80
CA ASP A 201 3.83 -23.32 -6.86
C ASP A 201 4.82 -22.15 -6.57
N ILE A 202 6.01 -22.18 -7.19
CA ILE A 202 7.11 -21.25 -6.84
C ILE A 202 6.78 -19.78 -7.12
N GLU A 203 6.21 -19.48 -8.28
CA GLU A 203 5.88 -18.14 -8.76
C GLU A 203 4.68 -18.17 -9.73
N HIS A 204 3.93 -17.07 -9.81
CA HIS A 204 2.81 -16.89 -10.74
C HIS A 204 2.87 -15.51 -11.44
N TYR A 205 4.05 -15.12 -11.92
CA TYR A 205 4.27 -13.86 -12.64
C TYR A 205 5.15 -14.00 -13.91
N TYR A 206 5.81 -15.14 -14.13
CA TYR A 206 6.75 -15.33 -15.25
C TYR A 206 6.15 -16.24 -16.34
N SER A 207 6.10 -15.77 -17.58
CA SER A 207 5.43 -16.45 -18.70
C SER A 207 6.25 -17.56 -19.36
N GLY A 208 7.55 -17.65 -19.11
CA GLY A 208 8.41 -18.75 -19.60
C GLY A 208 8.31 -20.00 -18.74
N ASP A 209 7.21 -20.74 -18.89
CA ASP A 209 7.19 -22.16 -19.34
C ASP A 209 5.89 -22.90 -18.98
N ASN A 210 5.21 -22.53 -17.88
CA ASN A 210 4.02 -23.27 -17.39
C ASN A 210 2.94 -22.44 -16.65
N VAL A 211 3.09 -21.11 -16.50
CA VAL A 211 2.08 -20.28 -15.81
C VAL A 211 0.97 -19.89 -16.79
N LEU A 212 -0.27 -20.29 -16.52
CA LEU A 212 -1.45 -19.83 -17.26
C LEU A 212 -1.77 -18.36 -16.91
N GLU A 213 -2.22 -17.58 -17.89
CA GLU A 213 -2.62 -16.17 -17.69
C GLU A 213 -3.69 -16.03 -16.58
N ASN A 214 -4.61 -17.00 -16.49
CA ASN A 214 -5.67 -17.05 -15.48
C ASN A 214 -5.18 -17.35 -14.05
N ASP A 215 -3.95 -17.84 -13.87
CA ASP A 215 -3.35 -18.08 -12.56
C ASP A 215 -2.39 -16.94 -12.13
N MET A 216 -2.14 -15.95 -13.00
CA MET A 216 -1.23 -14.84 -12.70
C MET A 216 -1.75 -13.97 -11.55
N GLY A 217 -0.96 -13.86 -10.48
CA GLY A 217 -1.33 -13.19 -9.24
C GLY A 217 -1.92 -14.09 -8.14
N ARG A 218 -2.02 -15.41 -8.34
CA ARG A 218 -2.28 -16.35 -7.25
C ARG A 218 -1.13 -16.38 -6.23
N ALA A 219 -1.44 -16.90 -5.04
CA ALA A 219 -0.46 -17.12 -3.99
C ALA A 219 0.63 -18.10 -4.45
N SER A 220 1.88 -17.81 -4.10
CA SER A 220 3.05 -18.59 -4.50
C SER A 220 4.09 -18.62 -3.39
N LYS A 221 5.11 -19.50 -3.49
CA LYS A 221 6.19 -19.56 -2.50
C LYS A 221 6.97 -18.25 -2.39
N VAL A 222 7.26 -17.60 -3.53
CA VAL A 222 7.88 -16.26 -3.53
C VAL A 222 7.02 -15.24 -2.80
N LEU A 223 5.70 -15.23 -3.01
CA LEU A 223 4.80 -14.31 -2.30
C LEU A 223 4.72 -14.60 -0.78
N CYS A 224 4.68 -15.87 -0.36
CA CYS A 224 4.70 -16.24 1.06
C CYS A 224 5.95 -15.69 1.76
N ARG A 225 7.12 -15.90 1.16
CA ARG A 225 8.41 -15.37 1.64
C ARG A 225 8.42 -13.84 1.68
N ALA A 226 7.84 -13.20 0.68
CA ALA A 226 7.85 -11.74 0.55
C ALA A 226 6.97 -11.04 1.61
N ILE A 227 5.79 -11.57 1.91
CA ILE A 227 4.95 -11.11 3.02
C ILE A 227 5.65 -11.37 4.36
N LYS A 228 6.26 -12.55 4.54
CA LYS A 228 7.07 -12.91 5.72
C LYS A 228 8.27 -11.96 5.93
N SER A 229 8.96 -11.57 4.86
CA SER A 229 10.05 -10.58 4.88
C SER A 229 9.56 -9.22 5.40
N LYS A 230 8.46 -8.70 4.84
CA LYS A 230 7.84 -7.42 5.26
C LYS A 230 7.38 -7.46 6.72
N LEU A 231 6.70 -8.54 7.12
CA LEU A 231 6.22 -8.77 8.48
C LEU A 231 7.37 -8.78 9.51
N LEU A 232 8.43 -9.57 9.25
CA LEU A 232 9.57 -9.67 10.17
C LEU A 232 10.36 -8.36 10.25
N LEU A 233 10.49 -7.61 9.16
CA LEU A 233 11.07 -6.27 9.18
C LEU A 233 10.27 -5.33 10.10
N TYR A 234 8.94 -5.37 10.03
CA TYR A 234 8.07 -4.54 10.85
C TYR A 234 8.16 -4.96 12.32
N ALA A 235 8.13 -6.26 12.61
CA ALA A 235 8.28 -6.81 13.96
C ALA A 235 9.65 -6.52 14.61
N ALA A 236 10.71 -6.39 13.80
CA ALA A 236 12.04 -5.98 14.25
C ALA A 236 12.18 -4.46 14.47
N SER A 237 11.30 -3.66 13.88
CA SER A 237 11.40 -2.20 13.86
C SER A 237 11.11 -1.55 15.24
N PRO A 238 11.65 -0.36 15.53
CA PRO A 238 11.55 0.32 16.83
C PRO A 238 10.14 0.50 17.44
N LEU A 239 9.07 0.43 16.65
CA LEU A 239 7.70 0.52 17.16
C LEU A 239 7.26 -0.73 17.95
N PHE A 240 7.76 -1.91 17.57
CA PHE A 240 7.32 -3.21 18.11
C PHE A 240 8.43 -4.00 18.80
N ASN A 241 9.67 -3.48 18.78
CA ASN A 241 10.85 -4.15 19.30
C ASN A 241 11.49 -3.35 20.46
N GLY A 242 10.92 -3.44 21.67
CA GLY A 242 11.39 -2.71 22.85
C GLY A 242 10.87 -1.28 22.98
N ASN A 243 9.64 -0.99 22.51
CA ASN A 243 9.04 0.34 22.57
C ASN A 243 8.45 0.65 23.96
N PRO A 244 9.00 1.62 24.73
CA PRO A 244 8.50 1.91 26.08
C PRO A 244 7.11 2.58 26.11
N ASP A 245 6.63 3.15 25.00
CA ASP A 245 5.27 3.70 24.92
C ASP A 245 4.17 2.61 24.95
N PHE A 246 4.55 1.33 24.85
CA PHE A 246 3.65 0.18 24.97
C PHE A 246 3.83 -0.60 26.29
N ASN A 247 4.62 -0.08 27.23
CA ASN A 247 4.76 -0.67 28.57
C ASN A 247 3.42 -0.61 29.32
N GLY A 248 3.02 -1.73 29.94
CA GLY A 248 1.75 -1.81 30.69
C GLY A 248 0.49 -1.90 29.83
N VAL A 249 0.61 -2.10 28.51
CA VAL A 249 -0.55 -2.36 27.64
C VAL A 249 -0.94 -3.84 27.76
N LEU A 250 -1.91 -4.11 28.64
CA LEU A 250 -2.39 -5.44 28.98
C LEU A 250 -3.82 -5.69 28.48
N ASN A 251 -4.13 -6.94 28.16
CA ASN A 251 -5.49 -7.47 28.17
C ASN A 251 -6.09 -7.47 29.60
N LYS A 252 -7.40 -7.71 29.71
CA LYS A 252 -8.12 -7.82 31.00
C LYS A 252 -7.74 -9.05 31.83
N ASP A 253 -7.12 -10.06 31.22
CA ASP A 253 -6.52 -11.23 31.88
C ASP A 253 -5.10 -10.94 32.43
N GLY A 254 -4.57 -9.73 32.23
CA GLY A 254 -3.21 -9.33 32.62
C GLY A 254 -2.12 -9.66 31.59
N LYS A 255 -2.46 -10.28 30.45
CA LYS A 255 -1.49 -10.63 29.40
C LYS A 255 -0.97 -9.38 28.71
N ALA A 256 0.36 -9.20 28.70
CA ALA A 256 1.02 -8.12 27.98
C ALA A 256 0.87 -8.29 26.46
N LEU A 257 0.46 -7.22 25.78
CA LEU A 257 0.21 -7.24 24.33
C LEU A 257 1.44 -6.90 23.48
N PHE A 258 2.47 -6.32 24.09
CA PHE A 258 3.72 -5.95 23.43
C PHE A 258 4.92 -6.37 24.27
N ASN A 259 6.03 -6.69 23.59
CA ASN A 259 7.28 -7.05 24.24
C ASN A 259 8.07 -5.76 24.60
N PRO A 260 8.31 -5.47 25.91
CA PRO A 260 9.01 -4.26 26.34
C PRO A 260 10.52 -4.33 26.12
N THR A 261 11.07 -5.49 25.76
CA THR A 261 12.50 -5.72 25.56
C THR A 261 12.85 -5.75 24.07
N SER A 262 13.90 -5.04 23.68
CA SER A 262 14.43 -5.07 22.31
C SER A 262 15.22 -6.36 22.06
N ASP A 263 14.88 -7.11 21.01
CA ASP A 263 15.59 -8.29 20.54
C ASP A 263 16.22 -8.05 19.15
N ASN A 264 17.56 -8.12 19.08
CA ASN A 264 18.29 -7.98 17.82
C ASN A 264 18.14 -9.21 16.90
N ASN A 265 17.73 -10.37 17.43
CA ASN A 265 17.45 -11.56 16.64
C ASN A 265 16.20 -11.38 15.75
N LYS A 266 15.31 -10.44 16.04
CA LYS A 266 14.23 -10.06 15.10
C LYS A 266 14.79 -9.46 13.80
N TRP A 267 15.82 -8.61 13.88
CA TRP A 267 16.51 -8.07 12.69
C TRP A 267 17.23 -9.17 11.90
N LYS A 268 17.87 -10.12 12.60
CA LYS A 268 18.45 -11.33 11.97
C LYS A 268 17.39 -12.09 11.16
N LYS A 269 16.26 -12.47 11.80
CA LYS A 269 15.14 -13.18 11.15
C LYS A 269 14.62 -12.42 9.91
N ALA A 270 14.52 -11.09 9.98
CA ALA A 270 14.08 -10.24 8.87
C ALA A 270 15.09 -10.24 7.71
N ALA A 271 16.39 -10.13 7.99
CA ALA A 271 17.44 -10.19 6.99
C ALA A 271 17.50 -11.57 6.31
N GLU A 272 17.42 -12.66 7.08
CA GLU A 272 17.39 -14.04 6.57
C GLU A 272 16.16 -14.28 5.67
N ALA A 273 14.97 -13.85 6.12
CA ALA A 273 13.74 -13.98 5.33
C ALA A 273 13.76 -13.21 4.01
N ALA A 274 14.43 -12.05 3.96
CA ALA A 274 14.64 -11.32 2.72
C ALA A 274 15.72 -11.97 1.82
N LYS A 275 16.82 -12.48 2.39
CA LYS A 275 17.93 -13.08 1.62
C LYS A 275 17.49 -14.32 0.85
N VAL A 276 16.61 -15.18 1.38
CA VAL A 276 16.06 -16.34 0.64
C VAL A 276 15.40 -15.97 -0.70
N ILE A 277 14.81 -14.78 -0.80
CA ILE A 277 14.19 -14.28 -2.05
C ILE A 277 15.26 -13.74 -3.00
N ILE A 278 16.30 -13.11 -2.47
CA ILE A 278 17.46 -12.61 -3.22
C ILE A 278 18.30 -13.79 -3.74
N ASP A 279 18.49 -14.84 -2.96
CA ASP A 279 19.15 -16.09 -3.39
C ASP A 279 18.39 -16.72 -4.56
N TYR A 280 17.06 -16.78 -4.48
CA TYR A 280 16.21 -17.25 -5.58
C TYR A 280 16.33 -16.37 -6.83
N ALA A 281 16.36 -15.04 -6.68
CA ALA A 281 16.57 -14.11 -7.79
C ALA A 281 17.95 -14.31 -8.45
N GLU A 282 19.01 -14.39 -7.65
CA GLU A 282 20.39 -14.60 -8.10
C GLU A 282 20.61 -16.00 -8.71
N SER A 283 19.89 -17.04 -8.26
CA SER A 283 20.05 -18.41 -8.78
C SER A 283 19.14 -18.77 -9.95
N SER A 284 17.97 -18.13 -10.08
CA SER A 284 16.99 -18.46 -11.13
C SER A 284 17.03 -17.53 -12.34
N GLY A 285 17.42 -16.26 -12.13
CA GLY A 285 17.25 -15.21 -13.15
C GLY A 285 15.79 -14.85 -13.46
N LYS A 286 14.80 -15.38 -12.71
CA LYS A 286 13.36 -15.15 -12.94
C LYS A 286 12.74 -14.02 -12.11
N LEU A 287 13.49 -13.50 -11.14
CA LEU A 287 13.13 -12.34 -10.31
C LEU A 287 14.33 -11.37 -10.27
N GLY A 288 14.11 -10.06 -10.28
CA GLY A 288 15.20 -9.09 -10.28
C GLY A 288 14.78 -7.64 -10.50
N LEU A 289 15.73 -6.70 -10.45
CA LEU A 289 15.46 -5.29 -10.77
C LEU A 289 15.26 -5.10 -12.28
N TYR A 290 14.08 -4.59 -12.64
CA TYR A 290 13.70 -4.25 -14.00
C TYR A 290 14.52 -3.07 -14.54
N LYS A 291 14.92 -3.18 -15.82
CA LYS A 291 15.82 -2.22 -16.49
C LYS A 291 15.39 -2.02 -17.94
N LYS A 292 15.45 -0.76 -18.39
CA LYS A 292 15.51 -0.36 -19.80
C LYS A 292 16.91 0.20 -20.06
N THR A 293 17.43 -0.01 -21.26
CA THR A 293 18.71 0.56 -21.70
C THR A 293 18.49 1.62 -22.77
N LYS A 294 19.41 2.58 -22.86
CA LYS A 294 19.48 3.53 -23.96
C LYS A 294 20.18 2.88 -25.16
N GLY A 295 20.24 3.58 -26.30
CA GLY A 295 20.92 3.12 -27.51
C GLY A 295 22.44 2.92 -27.36
N ASP A 296 23.07 3.44 -26.30
CA ASP A 296 24.48 3.21 -25.94
C ASP A 296 24.69 2.00 -25.00
N GLY A 297 23.63 1.27 -24.65
CA GLY A 297 23.65 0.16 -23.70
C GLY A 297 23.67 0.56 -22.21
N SER A 298 23.79 1.86 -21.90
CA SER A 298 23.69 2.35 -20.51
C SER A 298 22.26 2.24 -19.97
N VAL A 299 22.11 2.14 -18.66
CA VAL A 299 20.79 2.11 -18.02
C VAL A 299 20.07 3.44 -18.21
N ASP A 300 18.81 3.37 -18.64
CA ASP A 300 17.89 4.51 -18.58
C ASP A 300 17.15 4.49 -17.24
N GLY A 301 17.61 5.28 -16.28
CA GLY A 301 17.02 5.33 -14.94
C GLY A 301 15.63 5.98 -14.89
N PHE A 302 15.22 6.72 -15.93
CA PHE A 302 13.88 7.30 -16.03
C PHE A 302 12.90 6.23 -16.52
N LEU A 303 13.21 5.57 -17.64
CA LEU A 303 12.39 4.48 -18.19
C LEU A 303 12.36 3.25 -17.26
N SER A 304 13.50 2.86 -16.68
CA SER A 304 13.56 1.72 -15.74
C SER A 304 12.72 1.92 -14.48
N TYR A 305 12.43 3.16 -14.07
CA TYR A 305 11.63 3.47 -12.90
C TYR A 305 10.17 3.82 -13.24
N ARG A 306 9.90 4.33 -14.44
CA ARG A 306 8.54 4.57 -14.94
C ARG A 306 7.88 3.29 -15.44
N ASP A 307 8.57 2.56 -16.32
CA ASP A 307 7.98 1.47 -17.12
C ASP A 307 7.86 0.15 -16.33
N VAL A 308 8.50 0.05 -15.15
CA VAL A 308 8.30 -1.07 -14.21
C VAL A 308 6.84 -1.19 -13.74
N PHE A 309 6.03 -0.14 -13.86
CA PHE A 309 4.58 -0.18 -13.58
C PHE A 309 3.72 -0.34 -14.85
N LEU A 310 4.31 -0.29 -16.05
CA LEU A 310 3.61 -0.22 -17.34
C LEU A 310 3.78 -1.50 -18.17
N ASP A 311 5.01 -2.05 -18.22
CA ASP A 311 5.28 -3.37 -18.75
C ASP A 311 4.73 -4.41 -17.76
N SER A 312 3.52 -4.91 -18.02
CA SER A 312 2.81 -5.79 -17.08
C SER A 312 3.54 -7.12 -16.89
N TRP A 313 3.52 -7.65 -15.65
CA TRP A 313 4.14 -8.93 -15.27
C TRP A 313 5.63 -9.04 -15.63
N ASN A 314 6.37 -7.94 -15.48
CA ASN A 314 7.81 -7.95 -15.62
C ASN A 314 8.54 -8.56 -14.40
N ILE A 315 9.83 -8.86 -14.59
CA ILE A 315 10.75 -9.54 -13.66
C ILE A 315 10.87 -8.94 -12.25
N GLU A 316 10.35 -7.74 -11.99
CA GLU A 316 10.38 -7.14 -10.65
C GLU A 316 9.09 -7.39 -9.84
N TRP A 317 7.99 -7.82 -10.46
CA TRP A 317 6.69 -7.94 -9.81
C TRP A 317 6.63 -9.15 -8.87
N ILE A 318 6.09 -8.96 -7.66
CA ILE A 318 5.90 -10.03 -6.66
C ILE A 318 4.42 -10.16 -6.28
N LEU A 319 3.73 -9.03 -6.04
CA LEU A 319 2.28 -8.98 -5.84
C LEU A 319 1.68 -7.94 -6.78
N ALA A 320 0.71 -8.36 -7.60
CA ALA A 320 -0.06 -7.48 -8.45
C ALA A 320 -1.54 -7.91 -8.49
N ARG A 321 -2.44 -6.94 -8.74
CA ARG A 321 -3.89 -7.08 -8.65
C ARG A 321 -4.58 -6.65 -9.96
N ASN A 322 -5.24 -7.59 -10.62
CA ASN A 322 -5.85 -7.36 -11.95
C ASN A 322 -7.09 -6.44 -11.88
N SER A 323 -8.06 -6.73 -11.01
CA SER A 323 -9.23 -5.86 -10.80
C SER A 323 -8.88 -4.71 -9.85
N ASN A 324 -8.73 -3.48 -10.34
CA ASN A 324 -8.32 -2.31 -9.55
C ASN A 324 -8.88 -0.99 -10.11
N ASN A 325 -8.79 0.09 -9.34
CA ASN A 325 -9.24 1.43 -9.72
C ASN A 325 -8.10 2.40 -10.11
N LEU A 326 -7.12 1.93 -10.91
CA LEU A 326 -6.07 2.79 -11.48
C LEU A 326 -6.64 3.93 -12.36
N GLY A 327 -7.89 3.83 -12.83
CA GLY A 327 -8.60 4.93 -13.49
C GLY A 327 -8.75 6.17 -12.59
N SER A 328 -9.17 5.98 -11.33
CA SER A 328 -9.29 7.07 -10.35
C SER A 328 -7.92 7.61 -9.91
N TYR A 329 -6.95 6.72 -9.68
CA TYR A 329 -5.55 7.11 -9.40
C TYR A 329 -5.00 8.02 -10.51
N GLN A 330 -5.11 7.57 -11.76
CA GLN A 330 -4.56 8.31 -12.90
C GLN A 330 -5.28 9.65 -13.11
N ARG A 331 -6.60 9.73 -12.92
CA ARG A 331 -7.34 11.00 -12.98
C ARG A 331 -6.96 11.98 -11.87
N SER A 332 -6.67 11.48 -10.67
CA SER A 332 -6.28 12.30 -9.51
C SER A 332 -4.89 12.93 -9.66
N CYS A 333 -3.95 12.22 -10.31
CA CYS A 333 -2.63 12.76 -10.67
C CYS A 333 -2.61 13.65 -11.93
N THR A 334 -3.61 13.50 -12.81
CA THR A 334 -3.66 14.24 -14.08
C THR A 334 -4.02 15.73 -13.84
N PRO A 335 -3.32 16.69 -14.46
CA PRO A 335 -3.63 18.11 -14.33
C PRO A 335 -4.98 18.46 -14.99
N ARG A 336 -5.62 19.53 -14.51
CA ARG A 336 -6.93 20.01 -14.98
C ARG A 336 -6.93 20.40 -16.46
N LEU A 337 -5.79 20.87 -17.00
CA LEU A 337 -5.57 21.14 -18.43
C LEU A 337 -5.69 19.88 -19.31
N ALA A 338 -5.62 18.69 -18.71
CA ALA A 338 -5.79 17.38 -19.34
C ALA A 338 -6.98 16.59 -18.74
N SER A 339 -8.03 17.31 -18.31
CA SER A 339 -9.30 16.77 -17.77
C SER A 339 -9.19 15.92 -16.48
N GLY A 340 -8.04 15.98 -15.79
CA GLY A 340 -7.85 15.38 -14.47
C GLY A 340 -8.30 16.29 -13.32
N TYR A 341 -8.18 15.79 -12.09
CA TYR A 341 -8.58 16.52 -10.87
C TYR A 341 -7.45 17.36 -10.25
N ALA A 342 -6.20 17.20 -10.73
CA ALA A 342 -5.03 17.88 -10.18
C ALA A 342 -4.91 17.79 -8.64
N SER A 343 -5.29 16.66 -8.03
CA SER A 343 -5.54 16.62 -6.58
C SER A 343 -4.41 16.07 -5.73
N MET A 344 -3.62 15.09 -6.21
CA MET A 344 -2.54 14.47 -5.41
C MET A 344 -1.19 15.15 -5.67
N GLY A 345 -0.75 15.94 -4.70
CA GLY A 345 0.47 16.75 -4.76
C GLY A 345 1.56 16.23 -3.82
N PRO A 346 2.80 15.97 -4.29
CA PRO A 346 3.91 15.68 -3.40
C PRO A 346 4.21 16.90 -2.51
N THR A 347 4.56 16.65 -1.25
CA THR A 347 5.00 17.70 -0.33
C THR A 347 6.37 18.25 -0.73
N GLN A 348 6.68 19.49 -0.33
CA GLN A 348 8.03 20.03 -0.51
C GLN A 348 9.08 19.15 0.16
N GLN A 349 8.77 18.57 1.32
CA GLN A 349 9.68 17.68 2.04
C GLN A 349 10.03 16.39 1.26
N LEU A 350 9.11 15.88 0.43
CA LEU A 350 9.43 14.82 -0.54
C LEU A 350 10.21 15.36 -1.74
N VAL A 351 9.82 16.51 -2.29
CA VAL A 351 10.56 17.18 -3.40
C VAL A 351 12.01 17.47 -3.02
N ASP A 352 12.28 17.77 -1.75
CA ASP A 352 13.62 18.00 -1.17
C ASP A 352 14.39 16.71 -0.89
N THR A 353 13.70 15.56 -0.77
CA THR A 353 14.33 14.25 -0.56
C THR A 353 15.01 13.75 -1.85
N TYR A 354 14.37 13.94 -3.01
CA TYR A 354 14.93 13.52 -4.30
C TYR A 354 16.32 14.12 -4.54
N ARG A 355 17.29 13.32 -4.95
CA ARG A 355 18.68 13.73 -5.09
C ARG A 355 18.92 14.57 -6.36
N MET A 356 20.09 15.20 -6.40
CA MET A 356 20.69 15.74 -7.61
C MET A 356 21.25 14.59 -8.47
N ALA A 357 21.50 14.82 -9.76
CA ALA A 357 21.92 13.77 -10.71
C ALA A 357 23.30 13.16 -10.39
N ASN A 358 24.15 13.89 -9.66
CA ASN A 358 25.41 13.40 -9.09
C ASN A 358 25.21 12.46 -7.88
N GLY A 359 23.99 12.25 -7.40
CA GLY A 359 23.67 11.40 -6.26
C GLY A 359 23.76 12.09 -4.90
N GLU A 360 23.95 13.41 -4.86
CA GLU A 360 23.92 14.24 -3.64
C GLU A 360 22.50 14.64 -3.23
N SER A 361 22.23 14.74 -1.93
CA SER A 361 20.97 15.31 -1.44
C SER A 361 21.01 16.85 -1.57
N PRO A 362 19.98 17.50 -2.14
CA PRO A 362 19.95 18.96 -2.30
C PRO A 362 19.76 19.70 -0.99
N ILE A 363 19.03 19.09 -0.04
CA ILE A 363 18.76 19.61 1.30
C ILE A 363 19.35 18.64 2.34
N THR A 364 20.06 19.15 3.34
CA THR A 364 20.68 18.36 4.43
C THR A 364 19.83 18.27 5.70
N GLY A 365 18.71 18.99 5.74
CA GLY A 365 17.80 19.10 6.87
C GLY A 365 17.14 20.48 6.89
N TYR A 366 16.52 20.83 8.01
CA TYR A 366 15.87 22.13 8.19
C TYR A 366 16.42 22.86 9.42
N ALA A 367 16.23 24.17 9.49
CA ALA A 367 16.41 24.96 10.70
C ALA A 367 15.11 25.00 11.53
N SER A 368 15.18 25.59 12.73
CA SER A 368 14.05 25.62 13.70
C SER A 368 12.85 26.47 13.27
N ASP A 369 13.00 27.29 12.24
CA ASP A 369 11.95 28.07 11.59
C ASP A 369 11.30 27.33 10.39
N GLY A 370 11.78 26.12 10.07
CA GLY A 370 11.35 25.33 8.91
C GLY A 370 12.09 25.68 7.61
N SER A 371 13.07 26.58 7.62
CA SER A 371 13.85 26.91 6.42
C SER A 371 14.81 25.75 6.03
N PRO A 372 15.02 25.49 4.73
CA PRO A 372 15.83 24.37 4.25
C PRO A 372 17.34 24.66 4.34
N LYS A 373 18.11 23.67 4.79
CA LYS A 373 19.58 23.71 4.78
C LYS A 373 20.11 23.20 3.44
N ILE A 374 20.19 24.11 2.46
CA ILE A 374 20.69 23.83 1.11
C ILE A 374 22.12 23.28 1.15
N ASN A 375 22.34 22.18 0.46
CA ASN A 375 23.65 21.57 0.24
C ASN A 375 24.36 22.28 -0.93
N THR A 376 25.26 23.21 -0.62
CA THR A 376 25.94 24.02 -1.65
C THR A 376 26.86 23.22 -2.57
N THR A 377 27.33 22.03 -2.18
CA THR A 377 28.15 21.16 -3.05
C THR A 377 27.31 20.34 -4.03
N SER A 378 26.00 20.20 -3.80
CA SER A 378 25.11 19.40 -4.65
C SER A 378 24.83 20.01 -6.02
N GLY A 379 25.04 21.33 -6.17
CA GLY A 379 24.65 22.12 -7.35
C GLY A 379 23.19 22.61 -7.36
N TYR A 380 22.44 22.39 -6.28
CA TYR A 380 21.05 22.86 -6.13
C TYR A 380 20.97 24.37 -5.84
N THR A 381 19.98 25.05 -6.42
CA THR A 381 19.65 26.45 -6.08
C THR A 381 18.17 26.77 -6.32
N GLU A 382 17.62 27.65 -5.49
CA GLU A 382 16.23 28.12 -5.55
C GLU A 382 16.11 29.52 -6.19
N SER A 383 17.15 29.93 -6.95
CA SER A 383 17.18 31.24 -7.62
C SER A 383 17.32 31.10 -9.13
N GLY A 384 16.44 31.75 -9.87
CA GLY A 384 16.51 31.88 -11.33
C GLY A 384 16.04 30.65 -12.12
N PHE A 385 16.14 30.77 -13.44
CA PHE A 385 15.70 29.76 -14.41
C PHE A 385 16.81 29.46 -15.40
N SER A 386 16.87 28.22 -15.88
CA SER A 386 17.81 27.77 -16.90
C SER A 386 17.09 27.04 -18.04
N THR A 387 17.61 27.14 -19.26
CA THR A 387 17.16 26.31 -20.38
C THR A 387 17.58 24.86 -20.13
N PHE A 388 16.60 23.97 -19.89
CA PHE A 388 16.84 22.58 -19.51
C PHE A 388 15.88 21.63 -20.22
N THR A 389 16.36 20.41 -20.52
CA THR A 389 15.59 19.32 -21.12
C THR A 389 15.55 18.16 -20.12
N PRO A 390 14.44 17.99 -19.35
CA PRO A 390 14.35 16.89 -18.40
C PRO A 390 14.25 15.53 -19.12
N PRO A 391 14.72 14.43 -18.49
CA PRO A 391 14.47 13.06 -18.95
C PRO A 391 13.02 12.83 -19.36
N GLY A 392 12.82 12.24 -20.54
CA GLY A 392 11.51 11.96 -21.12
C GLY A 392 10.82 13.13 -21.82
N ALA A 393 11.37 14.35 -21.81
CA ALA A 393 10.82 15.48 -22.58
C ALA A 393 11.44 15.58 -24.00
N THR A 394 10.65 16.09 -24.94
CA THR A 394 11.04 16.27 -26.35
C THR A 394 11.64 17.64 -26.67
N ARG A 395 11.71 18.55 -25.68
CA ARG A 395 12.11 19.95 -25.87
C ARG A 395 12.75 20.56 -24.63
N SER A 396 13.67 21.50 -24.84
CA SER A 396 14.24 22.37 -23.82
C SER A 396 13.25 23.47 -23.41
N LYS A 397 13.21 23.84 -22.13
CA LYS A 397 12.37 24.94 -21.61
C LYS A 397 13.07 25.74 -20.52
N SER A 398 12.63 26.98 -20.32
CA SER A 398 12.98 27.76 -19.13
C SER A 398 12.44 27.05 -17.88
N THR A 399 13.34 26.46 -17.09
CA THR A 399 13.00 25.62 -15.94
C THR A 399 13.56 26.27 -14.68
N PHE A 400 12.74 26.39 -13.62
CA PHE A 400 13.18 26.90 -12.33
C PHE A 400 14.30 26.01 -11.77
N ASN A 401 15.37 26.61 -11.27
CA ASN A 401 16.63 25.90 -10.99
C ASN A 401 16.52 24.84 -9.88
N MET A 402 15.45 24.86 -9.06
CA MET A 402 15.10 23.77 -8.13
C MET A 402 14.84 22.43 -8.84
N TYR A 403 14.47 22.43 -10.13
CA TYR A 403 14.04 21.25 -10.88
C TYR A 403 15.00 20.82 -12.00
N ILE A 404 16.12 21.50 -12.18
CA ILE A 404 17.16 21.07 -13.14
C ILE A 404 18.13 20.09 -12.46
N ASN A 405 18.78 19.24 -13.24
CA ASN A 405 19.85 18.32 -12.78
C ASN A 405 19.48 17.46 -11.55
N ARG A 406 18.21 17.08 -11.42
CA ARG A 406 17.72 16.12 -10.40
C ARG A 406 17.99 14.68 -10.84
N GLU A 407 17.82 13.72 -9.95
CA GLU A 407 17.91 12.30 -10.34
C GLU A 407 16.78 11.88 -11.31
N PRO A 408 16.99 10.89 -12.20
CA PRO A 408 15.97 10.45 -13.17
C PRO A 408 14.60 10.10 -12.57
N ARG A 409 14.61 9.53 -11.35
CA ARG A 409 13.39 9.16 -10.60
C ARG A 409 12.54 10.36 -10.20
N PHE A 410 13.11 11.55 -10.01
CA PHE A 410 12.34 12.79 -9.79
C PHE A 410 11.45 13.09 -10.99
N TYR A 411 11.99 13.07 -12.21
CA TYR A 411 11.24 13.37 -13.43
C TYR A 411 10.21 12.31 -13.81
N ALA A 412 10.42 11.06 -13.36
CA ALA A 412 9.45 9.98 -13.49
C ALA A 412 8.37 9.98 -12.38
N ALA A 413 8.58 10.69 -11.26
CA ALA A 413 7.65 10.74 -10.14
C ALA A 413 6.88 12.06 -9.99
N ILE A 414 7.47 13.20 -10.35
CA ILE A 414 7.00 14.55 -9.99
C ILE A 414 6.67 15.38 -11.23
N THR A 415 5.47 15.95 -11.24
CA THR A 415 5.03 17.06 -12.11
C THR A 415 5.22 18.37 -11.35
N TYR A 416 5.89 19.33 -11.99
CA TYR A 416 6.09 20.69 -11.49
C TYR A 416 5.62 21.71 -12.55
N SER A 417 5.33 22.94 -12.14
CA SER A 417 4.98 24.01 -13.10
C SER A 417 6.16 24.26 -14.06
N GLY A 418 5.91 24.26 -15.37
CA GLY A 418 6.95 24.27 -16.42
C GLY A 418 7.40 22.87 -16.91
N SER A 419 7.03 21.78 -16.22
CA SER A 419 7.17 20.43 -16.79
C SER A 419 6.18 20.22 -17.95
N ASP A 420 6.48 19.31 -18.88
CA ASP A 420 5.47 18.88 -19.86
C ASP A 420 4.56 17.83 -19.21
N TRP A 421 3.29 17.79 -19.62
CA TRP A 421 2.41 16.69 -19.26
C TRP A 421 2.90 15.37 -19.89
N ILE A 422 2.75 14.27 -19.16
CA ILE A 422 3.32 12.97 -19.54
C ILE A 422 2.65 12.35 -20.78
N ASN A 423 1.40 12.74 -21.09
CA ASN A 423 0.72 12.32 -22.31
C ASN A 423 0.82 13.37 -23.43
N THR A 424 1.86 13.21 -24.24
CA THR A 424 2.11 13.98 -25.47
C THR A 424 1.35 13.46 -26.69
N THR A 425 0.66 12.33 -26.59
CA THR A 425 -0.08 11.65 -27.67
C THR A 425 -1.58 11.93 -27.70
N SER A 426 -2.12 12.57 -26.66
CA SER A 426 -3.51 13.03 -26.60
C SER A 426 -3.78 14.15 -27.62
N SER A 427 -5.06 14.49 -27.84
CA SER A 427 -5.44 15.61 -28.73
C SER A 427 -4.92 16.98 -28.29
N LEU A 428 -4.30 17.08 -27.12
CA LEU A 428 -3.69 18.28 -26.56
C LEU A 428 -2.23 18.48 -27.01
N GLY A 429 -1.59 17.44 -27.55
CA GLY A 429 -0.17 17.44 -27.90
C GLY A 429 0.75 17.68 -26.70
N VAL A 430 1.92 18.30 -26.95
CA VAL A 430 2.90 18.63 -25.90
C VAL A 430 2.46 19.90 -25.15
N ARG A 431 1.77 19.73 -24.01
CA ARG A 431 1.35 20.83 -23.13
C ARG A 431 2.31 21.01 -21.96
N GLU A 432 2.64 22.26 -21.67
CA GLU A 432 3.36 22.65 -20.45
C GLU A 432 2.38 22.84 -19.29
N VAL A 433 2.71 22.31 -18.11
CA VAL A 433 1.83 22.35 -16.94
C VAL A 433 1.93 23.70 -16.22
N GLN A 434 0.77 24.27 -15.87
CA GLN A 434 0.61 25.57 -15.21
C GLN A 434 -0.09 25.37 -13.85
N LEU A 435 0.67 25.44 -12.76
CA LEU A 435 0.19 25.24 -11.37
C LEU A 435 0.19 26.55 -10.55
N TYR A 436 0.74 27.64 -11.11
CA TYR A 436 0.61 29.00 -10.58
C TYR A 436 -0.84 29.48 -10.58
N TYR A 437 -1.17 30.47 -9.74
CA TYR A 437 -2.55 30.86 -9.41
C TYR A 437 -3.47 31.03 -10.64
N SER A 438 -3.07 31.84 -11.63
CA SER A 438 -3.88 32.09 -12.84
C SER A 438 -3.68 31.07 -13.97
N GLY A 439 -3.07 29.92 -13.68
CA GLY A 439 -2.78 28.87 -14.65
C GLY A 439 -3.96 27.93 -14.92
N GLU A 440 -3.94 27.24 -16.06
CA GLU A 440 -4.96 26.26 -16.46
C GLU A 440 -5.16 25.09 -15.48
N SER A 441 -4.22 24.85 -14.56
CA SER A 441 -4.36 23.88 -13.46
C SER A 441 -4.02 24.49 -12.09
N GLY A 442 -4.02 25.82 -11.99
CA GLY A 442 -3.88 26.58 -10.75
C GLY A 442 -5.21 26.82 -10.04
N LYS A 443 -5.10 27.40 -8.84
CA LYS A 443 -6.23 27.67 -7.92
C LYS A 443 -7.25 28.67 -8.46
N GLY A 444 -6.81 29.69 -9.19
CA GLY A 444 -7.67 30.78 -9.68
C GLY A 444 -8.74 30.36 -10.68
N GLY A 445 -8.71 29.12 -11.18
CA GLY A 445 -9.69 28.58 -12.14
C GLY A 445 -10.57 27.42 -11.67
N SER A 446 -10.34 26.85 -10.47
CA SER A 446 -11.19 25.80 -9.89
C SER A 446 -10.83 25.49 -8.43
N HIS A 447 -11.74 24.86 -7.69
CA HIS A 447 -11.43 24.15 -6.45
C HIS A 447 -10.59 22.88 -6.70
N ASP A 448 -10.60 22.34 -7.93
CA ASP A 448 -9.68 21.29 -8.38
C ASP A 448 -8.32 21.89 -8.78
N TYR A 449 -7.43 21.99 -7.79
CA TYR A 449 -6.01 22.38 -7.91
C TYR A 449 -5.18 21.61 -6.86
N SER A 450 -3.87 21.57 -7.02
CA SER A 450 -2.95 21.01 -6.00
C SER A 450 -2.46 22.11 -5.08
N GLU A 451 -2.57 21.90 -3.76
CA GLU A 451 -2.16 22.87 -2.75
C GLU A 451 -0.64 22.95 -2.56
N THR A 452 0.09 21.92 -2.96
CA THR A 452 1.56 21.91 -2.90
C THR A 452 2.21 22.60 -4.10
N GLY A 453 1.43 22.92 -5.15
CA GLY A 453 1.95 23.40 -6.43
C GLY A 453 2.71 22.35 -7.24
N TYR A 454 2.53 21.06 -6.90
CA TYR A 454 3.08 19.90 -7.60
C TYR A 454 1.99 18.85 -7.88
N LEU A 455 2.23 17.90 -8.79
CA LEU A 455 1.41 16.69 -8.93
C LEU A 455 2.28 15.45 -9.01
N PHE A 456 1.76 14.29 -8.67
CA PHE A 456 2.44 13.02 -8.97
C PHE A 456 2.32 12.64 -10.46
N ARG A 457 3.30 11.88 -10.95
CA ARG A 457 3.28 11.20 -12.26
C ARG A 457 3.85 9.76 -12.25
N LYS A 458 4.28 9.25 -11.09
CA LYS A 458 4.65 7.84 -10.91
C LYS A 458 3.42 6.95 -11.12
N ASN A 459 3.59 5.80 -11.76
CA ASN A 459 2.53 4.81 -11.99
C ASN A 459 1.34 5.39 -12.82
N ILE A 460 1.63 6.33 -13.74
CA ILE A 460 0.69 6.89 -14.72
C ILE A 460 1.11 6.46 -16.12
N SER A 461 0.19 5.97 -16.95
CA SER A 461 0.50 5.67 -18.35
C SER A 461 0.73 6.96 -19.16
N PRO A 462 1.79 7.05 -20.00
CA PRO A 462 2.00 8.15 -20.92
C PRO A 462 0.95 8.23 -22.05
N THR A 463 0.04 7.25 -22.16
CA THR A 463 -1.09 7.30 -23.12
C THR A 463 -2.43 7.58 -22.46
N TYR A 464 -2.51 7.66 -21.12
CA TYR A 464 -3.76 7.87 -20.39
C TYR A 464 -4.35 9.28 -20.61
N HIS A 465 -5.65 9.35 -20.86
CA HIS A 465 -6.41 10.60 -20.88
C HIS A 465 -7.84 10.35 -20.38
N PRO A 466 -8.33 11.04 -19.32
CA PRO A 466 -9.58 10.70 -18.62
C PRO A 466 -10.84 10.55 -19.49
N THR A 467 -10.89 11.24 -20.63
CA THR A 467 -12.04 11.27 -21.56
C THR A 467 -11.74 10.73 -22.97
N GLN A 468 -10.50 10.29 -23.25
CA GLN A 468 -10.08 9.86 -24.60
C GLN A 468 -9.45 8.46 -24.62
N ASN A 469 -8.74 8.07 -23.56
CA ASN A 469 -8.07 6.76 -23.49
C ASN A 469 -7.90 6.32 -22.02
N ASN A 470 -8.69 5.34 -21.59
CA ASN A 470 -8.51 4.70 -20.28
C ASN A 470 -7.58 3.50 -20.43
N VAL A 471 -6.55 3.41 -19.59
CA VAL A 471 -5.51 2.38 -19.69
C VAL A 471 -5.67 1.38 -18.56
N ALA A 472 -6.26 0.23 -18.88
CA ALA A 472 -6.40 -0.91 -17.98
C ALA A 472 -5.09 -1.71 -17.90
N ARG A 473 -4.68 -2.07 -16.69
CA ARG A 473 -3.52 -2.91 -16.35
C ARG A 473 -3.59 -3.29 -14.86
N SER A 474 -2.83 -4.29 -14.44
CA SER A 474 -2.75 -4.70 -13.04
C SER A 474 -2.05 -3.63 -12.17
N LEU A 475 -2.50 -3.50 -10.93
CA LEU A 475 -1.86 -2.67 -9.91
C LEU A 475 -0.75 -3.46 -9.23
N VAL A 476 0.49 -2.96 -9.25
CA VAL A 476 1.60 -3.49 -8.45
C VAL A 476 1.43 -3.09 -6.98
N MET A 477 1.54 -4.04 -6.06
CA MET A 477 1.45 -3.84 -4.60
C MET A 477 2.74 -4.26 -3.87
N MET A 478 3.58 -5.11 -4.50
CA MET A 478 4.91 -5.44 -4.00
C MET A 478 5.84 -5.82 -5.16
N ARG A 479 7.10 -5.40 -5.09
CA ARG A 479 8.12 -5.64 -6.11
C ARG A 479 9.51 -5.84 -5.51
N TYR A 480 10.43 -6.45 -6.25
CA TYR A 480 11.75 -6.89 -5.76
C TYR A 480 12.65 -5.77 -5.19
N ALA A 481 12.49 -4.51 -5.63
CA ALA A 481 13.18 -3.39 -5.00
C ALA A 481 12.83 -3.22 -3.50
N GLU A 482 11.59 -3.54 -3.09
CA GLU A 482 11.22 -3.57 -1.66
C GLU A 482 12.00 -4.67 -0.93
N ILE A 483 12.16 -5.85 -1.53
CA ILE A 483 12.90 -6.97 -0.91
C ILE A 483 14.37 -6.62 -0.69
N LEU A 484 15.01 -5.98 -1.66
CA LEU A 484 16.37 -5.46 -1.51
C LEU A 484 16.45 -4.43 -0.37
N LEU A 485 15.49 -3.50 -0.27
CA LEU A 485 15.45 -2.49 0.77
C LEU A 485 15.16 -3.08 2.16
N ASN A 486 14.26 -4.06 2.25
CA ASN A 486 13.98 -4.83 3.47
C ASN A 486 15.26 -5.56 3.94
N TYR A 487 16.01 -6.15 3.02
CA TYR A 487 17.25 -6.86 3.33
C TYR A 487 18.35 -5.92 3.85
N VAL A 488 18.70 -4.87 3.09
CA VAL A 488 19.80 -3.97 3.49
C VAL A 488 19.49 -3.18 4.75
N GLU A 489 18.21 -2.85 4.99
CA GLU A 489 17.78 -2.25 6.26
C GLU A 489 18.00 -3.23 7.43
N ALA A 490 17.41 -4.42 7.38
CA ALA A 490 17.53 -5.39 8.46
C ALA A 490 18.99 -5.83 8.72
N LEU A 491 19.78 -5.95 7.65
CA LEU A 491 21.19 -6.29 7.73
C LEU A 491 22.05 -5.14 8.29
N ASN A 492 21.71 -3.88 8.02
CA ASN A 492 22.39 -2.73 8.64
C ASN A 492 22.18 -2.70 10.17
N GLU A 493 20.99 -3.03 10.64
CA GLU A 493 20.69 -3.08 12.09
C GLU A 493 21.34 -4.30 12.76
N TYR A 494 21.26 -5.49 12.15
CA TYR A 494 21.81 -6.73 12.72
C TYR A 494 23.34 -6.86 12.59
N ASN A 495 23.90 -6.54 11.44
CA ASN A 495 25.32 -6.77 11.08
C ASN A 495 25.90 -5.58 10.28
N PRO A 496 26.10 -4.41 10.93
CA PRO A 496 26.53 -3.18 10.27
C PRO A 496 27.88 -3.34 9.55
N GLY A 497 28.00 -2.74 8.37
CA GLY A 497 29.21 -2.80 7.53
C GLY A 497 29.33 -4.05 6.65
N HIS A 498 28.39 -5.01 6.73
CA HIS A 498 28.36 -6.17 5.84
C HIS A 498 28.28 -5.76 4.35
N ALA A 499 29.12 -6.34 3.50
CA ALA A 499 29.31 -5.91 2.11
C ALA A 499 28.00 -5.89 1.27
N ASP A 500 27.09 -6.82 1.53
CA ASP A 500 25.80 -6.89 0.84
C ASP A 500 24.92 -5.64 1.03
N ILE A 501 25.07 -4.90 2.15
CA ILE A 501 24.34 -3.65 2.40
C ILE A 501 24.65 -2.66 1.25
N LEU A 502 25.95 -2.47 0.96
CA LEU A 502 26.38 -1.57 -0.10
C LEU A 502 26.12 -2.16 -1.50
N LYS A 503 26.26 -3.48 -1.67
CA LYS A 503 25.97 -4.20 -2.93
C LYS A 503 24.56 -3.91 -3.44
N TYR A 504 23.51 -4.27 -2.68
CA TYR A 504 22.14 -4.18 -3.20
C TYR A 504 21.59 -2.76 -3.14
N LEU A 505 22.00 -1.94 -2.17
CA LEU A 505 21.65 -0.52 -2.16
C LEU A 505 22.19 0.20 -3.42
N ASN A 506 23.42 -0.12 -3.84
CA ASN A 506 23.97 0.41 -5.09
C ASN A 506 23.33 -0.19 -6.34
N GLN A 507 22.81 -1.43 -6.33
CA GLN A 507 22.02 -1.94 -7.46
C GLN A 507 20.77 -1.08 -7.73
N ILE A 508 20.07 -0.64 -6.67
CA ILE A 508 18.91 0.25 -6.78
C ILE A 508 19.32 1.62 -7.32
N ARG A 509 20.39 2.23 -6.76
CA ARG A 509 20.90 3.54 -7.20
C ARG A 509 21.33 3.55 -8.68
N LEU A 510 22.08 2.52 -9.09
CA LEU A 510 22.52 2.35 -10.47
C LEU A 510 21.33 2.10 -11.41
N ARG A 511 20.29 1.37 -10.98
CA ARG A 511 19.02 1.27 -11.72
C ARG A 511 18.33 2.63 -11.84
N GLY A 512 18.29 3.40 -10.76
CA GLY A 512 17.72 4.75 -10.72
C GLY A 512 18.51 5.79 -11.53
N GLY A 513 19.69 5.42 -12.05
CA GLY A 513 20.53 6.28 -12.89
C GLY A 513 21.32 7.34 -12.12
N ILE A 514 21.69 7.05 -10.85
CA ILE A 514 22.59 7.90 -10.04
C ILE A 514 23.86 7.14 -9.61
N PRO A 515 24.96 7.85 -9.29
CA PRO A 515 26.20 7.24 -8.82
C PRO A 515 26.02 6.36 -7.57
N PRO A 516 26.83 5.28 -7.44
CA PRO A 516 26.83 4.43 -6.26
C PRO A 516 27.33 5.22 -5.03
N LEU A 517 26.88 4.82 -3.84
CA LEU A 517 27.47 5.28 -2.58
C LEU A 517 28.89 4.72 -2.42
N SER A 518 29.76 5.54 -1.83
CA SER A 518 31.10 5.14 -1.41
C SER A 518 31.07 4.20 -0.21
N THR A 519 32.18 3.51 0.02
CA THR A 519 32.46 2.79 1.27
C THR A 519 32.74 3.76 2.42
N GLY A 520 32.75 3.25 3.66
CA GLY A 520 33.18 4.00 4.84
C GLY A 520 32.09 4.62 5.71
N LEU A 521 30.82 4.62 5.26
CA LEU A 521 29.68 5.07 6.07
C LEU A 521 29.50 4.18 7.31
N ASN A 522 29.27 4.80 8.47
CA ASN A 522 28.90 4.07 9.70
C ASN A 522 27.42 3.64 9.68
N GLN A 523 27.01 2.79 10.63
CA GLN A 523 25.64 2.25 10.71
C GLN A 523 24.55 3.34 10.68
N ALA A 524 24.76 4.48 11.34
CA ALA A 524 23.75 5.54 11.41
C ALA A 524 23.68 6.34 10.10
N GLU A 525 24.81 6.62 9.45
CA GLU A 525 24.87 7.25 8.13
C GLU A 525 24.25 6.36 7.06
N MET A 526 24.61 5.07 7.07
CA MET A 526 24.07 4.05 6.18
C MET A 526 22.55 3.87 6.40
N ARG A 527 22.09 3.84 7.65
CA ARG A 527 20.65 3.84 7.99
C ARG A 527 19.91 5.02 7.36
N GLN A 528 20.48 6.23 7.39
CA GLN A 528 19.84 7.38 6.72
C GLN A 528 19.85 7.24 5.20
N GLN A 529 20.96 6.76 4.59
CA GLN A 529 20.98 6.53 3.14
C GLN A 529 19.96 5.47 2.70
N ILE A 530 19.80 4.39 3.47
CA ILE A 530 18.76 3.36 3.24
C ILE A 530 17.35 3.97 3.38
N ARG A 531 17.09 4.77 4.42
CA ARG A 531 15.78 5.43 4.61
C ARG A 531 15.45 6.42 3.50
N ILE A 532 16.44 7.17 3.01
CA ILE A 532 16.29 8.11 1.89
C ILE A 532 16.07 7.34 0.57
N GLU A 533 16.86 6.29 0.31
CA GLU A 533 16.68 5.44 -0.88
C GLU A 533 15.32 4.76 -0.88
N ARG A 534 14.88 4.23 0.27
CA ARG A 534 13.55 3.61 0.44
C ARG A 534 12.43 4.60 0.19
N ARG A 535 12.52 5.83 0.74
CA ARG A 535 11.57 6.90 0.47
C ARG A 535 11.49 7.20 -1.03
N ILE A 536 12.62 7.49 -1.67
CA ILE A 536 12.70 7.87 -3.10
C ILE A 536 12.21 6.76 -4.03
N GLU A 537 12.66 5.53 -3.80
CA GLU A 537 12.38 4.38 -4.66
C GLU A 537 10.93 3.92 -4.49
N LEU A 538 10.40 3.90 -3.26
CA LEU A 538 9.07 3.38 -2.91
C LEU A 538 8.03 4.49 -2.65
N THR A 539 8.31 5.75 -3.03
CA THR A 539 7.35 6.86 -3.07
C THR A 539 6.04 6.42 -3.71
N MET A 540 4.88 6.73 -3.12
CA MET A 540 3.57 6.44 -3.73
C MET A 540 3.34 4.94 -4.01
N GLU A 541 3.81 4.08 -3.10
CA GLU A 541 3.54 2.64 -3.04
C GLU A 541 3.03 2.22 -1.64
N HIS A 542 2.33 3.12 -0.93
CA HIS A 542 1.71 2.91 0.40
C HIS A 542 2.63 2.62 1.59
N LEU A 543 3.95 2.57 1.39
CA LEU A 543 4.88 2.19 2.46
C LEU A 543 5.24 3.33 3.42
N ARG A 544 5.28 4.58 2.95
CA ARG A 544 5.82 5.71 3.74
C ARG A 544 5.13 5.87 5.11
N TYR A 545 3.80 5.78 5.14
CA TYR A 545 2.99 5.84 6.36
C TYR A 545 3.41 4.80 7.42
N PHE A 546 3.71 3.58 6.99
CA PHE A 546 4.14 2.51 7.90
C PHE A 546 5.63 2.61 8.22
N ASP A 547 6.45 3.07 7.28
CA ASP A 547 7.88 3.31 7.49
C ASP A 547 8.10 4.39 8.57
N THR A 548 7.43 5.55 8.52
CA THR A 548 7.57 6.59 9.56
C THR A 548 7.11 6.11 10.93
N ARG A 549 6.06 5.28 10.98
CA ARG A 549 5.52 4.69 12.22
C ARG A 549 6.44 3.61 12.79
N ARG A 550 6.81 2.59 12.01
CA ARG A 550 7.63 1.47 12.48
C ARG A 550 9.03 1.92 12.91
N TRP A 551 9.60 2.93 12.25
CA TRP A 551 10.86 3.57 12.63
C TRP A 551 10.78 4.50 13.85
N LYS A 552 9.56 4.77 14.38
CA LYS A 552 9.27 5.80 15.38
C LYS A 552 9.84 7.18 15.04
N ILE A 553 9.63 7.61 13.79
CA ILE A 553 9.93 8.98 13.33
C ILE A 553 8.68 9.81 12.99
N ALA A 554 7.48 9.23 13.07
CA ALA A 554 6.22 9.91 12.73
C ALA A 554 5.93 11.15 13.61
N GLU A 555 6.41 11.18 14.86
CA GLU A 555 6.35 12.39 15.71
C GLU A 555 7.19 13.56 15.17
N GLN A 556 8.15 13.29 14.27
CA GLN A 556 9.02 14.29 13.62
C GLN A 556 8.71 14.50 12.14
N THR A 557 8.06 13.54 11.45
CA THR A 557 7.75 13.62 10.02
C THR A 557 6.29 13.91 9.71
N ASP A 558 5.33 13.36 10.46
CA ASP A 558 3.91 13.34 10.09
C ASP A 558 3.10 14.50 10.73
N GLY A 559 3.75 15.37 11.51
CA GLY A 559 3.15 16.52 12.18
C GLY A 559 3.97 17.80 12.02
N GLY A 560 3.37 18.95 12.32
CA GLY A 560 3.98 20.26 12.16
C GLY A 560 3.65 20.93 10.81
N PRO A 561 4.40 21.97 10.40
CA PRO A 561 4.12 22.73 9.19
C PRO A 561 4.47 21.97 7.90
N PHE A 562 3.57 22.00 6.92
CA PHE A 562 3.76 21.36 5.61
C PHE A 562 3.82 22.40 4.49
N TYR A 563 4.76 22.21 3.56
CA TYR A 563 5.14 23.23 2.59
C TYR A 563 4.99 22.76 1.13
N GLY A 564 4.80 23.73 0.24
CA GLY A 564 4.79 23.59 -1.22
C GLY A 564 5.18 24.91 -1.88
N MET A 565 4.83 25.08 -3.15
CA MET A 565 4.92 26.37 -3.85
C MET A 565 3.75 27.29 -3.50
N ASN A 566 3.86 28.57 -3.87
CA ASN A 566 2.88 29.60 -3.53
C ASN A 566 1.70 29.62 -4.50
N VAL A 567 0.76 28.69 -4.31
CA VAL A 567 -0.45 28.50 -5.14
C VAL A 567 -1.42 29.69 -5.15
N GLU A 568 -1.26 30.65 -4.24
CA GLU A 568 -2.02 31.91 -4.18
C GLU A 568 -1.47 33.00 -5.13
N ALA A 569 -0.34 32.76 -5.82
CA ALA A 569 0.26 33.75 -6.71
C ALA A 569 0.86 33.15 -7.99
N GLY A 570 1.40 34.04 -8.82
CA GLY A 570 2.06 33.73 -10.09
C GLY A 570 1.13 33.82 -11.30
N THR A 571 1.69 34.31 -12.39
CA THR A 571 1.00 34.59 -13.67
C THR A 571 1.59 33.82 -14.86
N SER A 572 2.78 33.23 -14.70
CA SER A 572 3.47 32.44 -15.73
C SER A 572 4.37 31.37 -15.10
N ASN A 573 4.86 30.43 -15.91
CA ASN A 573 5.87 29.44 -15.49
C ASN A 573 7.28 30.03 -15.25
N THR A 574 7.46 31.34 -15.39
CA THR A 574 8.69 32.07 -15.00
C THR A 574 8.46 33.06 -13.85
N ASP A 575 7.26 33.09 -13.26
CA ASP A 575 6.89 34.06 -12.23
C ASP A 575 7.37 33.62 -10.83
N MET A 576 8.41 34.28 -10.32
CA MET A 576 8.97 34.05 -8.98
C MET A 576 7.98 34.34 -7.82
N ALA A 577 6.78 34.87 -8.07
CA ALA A 577 5.73 34.94 -7.06
C ALA A 577 5.16 33.54 -6.71
N PHE A 578 5.12 32.61 -7.67
CA PHE A 578 4.72 31.22 -7.45
C PHE A 578 5.83 30.38 -6.83
N PHE A 579 7.08 30.52 -7.29
CA PHE A 579 8.22 29.69 -6.87
C PHE A 579 8.78 30.03 -5.47
N LYS A 580 7.91 30.37 -4.53
CA LYS A 580 8.23 30.59 -3.10
C LYS A 580 7.72 29.42 -2.28
N ARG A 581 8.56 28.93 -1.38
CA ARG A 581 8.17 27.95 -0.36
C ARG A 581 7.11 28.55 0.56
N THR A 582 5.88 28.06 0.46
CA THR A 582 4.71 28.51 1.24
C THR A 582 4.18 27.34 2.06
N LYS A 583 3.81 27.61 3.32
CA LYS A 583 3.15 26.62 4.19
C LYS A 583 1.67 26.51 3.79
N PHE A 584 1.24 25.34 3.32
CA PHE A 584 -0.17 25.09 2.93
C PHE A 584 -0.98 24.48 4.08
N GLU A 585 -0.38 23.60 4.89
CA GLU A 585 -1.07 22.90 6.01
C GLU A 585 -0.24 22.95 7.31
N THR A 586 -0.84 22.58 8.43
CA THR A 586 -0.13 22.28 9.68
C THR A 586 -0.77 21.04 10.29
N ARG A 587 -0.09 19.88 10.13
CA ARG A 587 -0.59 18.56 10.51
C ARG A 587 -0.40 18.29 12.00
N VAL A 588 -1.22 17.40 12.55
CA VAL A 588 -1.19 17.00 13.97
C VAL A 588 -0.91 15.51 14.04
N PHE A 589 0.28 15.13 14.52
CA PHE A 589 0.56 13.77 14.96
C PHE A 589 0.43 13.67 16.49
N ARG A 590 -0.08 12.55 16.99
CA ARG A 590 -0.18 12.21 18.42
C ARG A 590 0.32 10.78 18.61
N LYS A 591 0.86 10.43 19.78
CA LYS A 591 1.37 9.06 20.03
C LYS A 591 0.35 7.95 19.81
N SER A 592 -0.95 8.21 20.02
CA SER A 592 -1.98 7.22 19.68
C SER A 592 -2.06 6.92 18.18
N PHE A 593 -1.67 7.85 17.30
CA PHE A 593 -1.71 7.71 15.83
C PHE A 593 -0.58 6.81 15.27
N TYR A 594 0.24 6.18 16.12
CA TYR A 594 1.12 5.08 15.72
C TYR A 594 0.36 3.81 15.35
N LEU A 595 -0.85 3.60 15.92
CA LEU A 595 -1.76 2.50 15.61
C LEU A 595 -3.18 3.05 15.41
N PHE A 596 -3.98 2.44 14.54
CA PHE A 596 -5.40 2.77 14.48
C PHE A 596 -6.13 2.32 15.76
N PRO A 597 -7.23 3.01 16.14
CA PRO A 597 -8.14 2.49 17.16
C PRO A 597 -8.79 1.21 16.63
N ILE A 598 -8.96 0.21 17.50
CA ILE A 598 -9.91 -0.88 17.25
C ILE A 598 -11.30 -0.24 17.16
N PRO A 599 -12.17 -0.62 16.19
CA PRO A 599 -13.46 0.04 16.01
C PRO A 599 -14.31 -0.01 17.29
N GLN A 600 -14.93 1.12 17.63
CA GLN A 600 -15.63 1.25 18.91
C GLN A 600 -16.78 0.23 19.08
N THR A 601 -17.37 -0.25 17.98
CA THR A 601 -18.38 -1.32 17.98
C THR A 601 -17.83 -2.67 18.41
N GLU A 602 -16.57 -2.97 18.11
CA GLU A 602 -15.93 -4.25 18.47
C GLU A 602 -15.57 -4.27 19.96
N ILE A 603 -15.07 -3.14 20.47
CA ILE A 603 -14.86 -2.91 21.92
C ILE A 603 -16.19 -3.02 22.70
N GLN A 604 -17.33 -2.73 22.08
CA GLN A 604 -18.66 -2.88 22.68
C GLN A 604 -19.23 -4.30 22.57
N ARG A 605 -18.89 -5.04 21.50
CA ARG A 605 -19.32 -6.44 21.27
C ARG A 605 -18.54 -7.42 22.15
N ASN A 606 -17.23 -7.25 22.24
CA ASN A 606 -16.33 -8.15 22.95
C ASN A 606 -15.77 -7.45 24.19
N ILE A 607 -16.33 -7.80 25.36
CA ILE A 607 -15.95 -7.27 26.66
C ILE A 607 -14.53 -7.65 27.09
N ASN A 608 -13.86 -8.58 26.42
CA ASN A 608 -12.46 -8.95 26.68
C ASN A 608 -11.45 -8.21 25.78
N LEU A 609 -11.91 -7.48 24.75
CA LEU A 609 -11.04 -6.57 24.01
C LEU A 609 -10.59 -5.38 24.87
N VAL A 610 -9.39 -4.90 24.55
CA VAL A 610 -8.79 -3.67 25.08
C VAL A 610 -8.36 -2.78 23.92
N GLN A 611 -8.69 -1.49 24.03
CA GLN A 611 -8.39 -0.47 23.02
C GLN A 611 -6.87 -0.20 22.93
N ASN A 612 -6.40 0.29 21.78
CA ASN A 612 -5.02 0.74 21.61
C ASN A 612 -4.72 2.01 22.42
N PRO A 613 -3.45 2.28 22.81
CA PRO A 613 -3.14 3.34 23.77
C PRO A 613 -3.51 4.75 23.29
N GLY A 614 -4.27 5.48 24.12
CA GLY A 614 -4.63 6.89 23.87
C GLY A 614 -5.76 7.13 22.86
N TRP A 615 -6.69 6.18 22.76
CA TRP A 615 -7.87 6.21 21.90
C TRP A 615 -9.19 6.13 22.67
#